data_AF-A0A3M1FW02-F1
#
_entry.id   AF-A0A3M1FW02-F1
#
_cell.length_a   1.000
_cell.length_b   1.000
_cell.length_c   1.000
_cell.angle_alpha   90.00
_cell.angle_beta   90.00
_cell.angle_gamma   90.00
#
_symmetry.space_group_name_H-M   'P 1'
#
loop_
_entity.id
_entity.type
_entity.pdbx_description
1 polymer ?
#
loop_
_entity_poly.entity_id
_entity_poly.type
_entity_poly.pdbx_seq_one_letter_code
_entity_poly.pdbx_strand_id
1 'polypeptide(L)'
;MIVRKLAARWFNLPPYPDAPYIMDSQGEKFWLAWDIDEFSLALSVCYRGKFVGIVELLWNDDGTLELTGIEIFEQYRPRLMHRGLGKAMLDEVVRKAREVGAKTIVGVINPIGDTVDANYLREWYARQGFIVRGREILMCL
;
A
#
# COMPACT_ATOMS: atom_id res chain seq x y z
N MET A 1 -33.25 -8.93 -19.83
CA MET A 1 -31.91 -9.53 -19.67
C MET A 1 -31.22 -8.79 -18.52
N ILE A 2 -31.25 -9.35 -17.31
CA ILE A 2 -30.60 -8.73 -16.14
C ILE A 2 -29.19 -9.30 -16.09
N VAL A 3 -28.20 -8.45 -16.32
CA VAL A 3 -26.79 -8.78 -16.12
C VAL A 3 -26.60 -9.05 -14.62
N ARG A 4 -26.43 -10.33 -14.25
CA ARG A 4 -26.04 -10.71 -12.89
C ARG A 4 -24.69 -10.03 -12.60
N LYS A 5 -24.63 -9.18 -11.59
CA LYS A 5 -23.39 -8.65 -11.01
C LYS A 5 -22.54 -9.80 -10.45
N LEU A 6 -21.77 -10.47 -11.30
CA LEU A 6 -20.66 -11.35 -10.92
C LEU A 6 -19.39 -10.50 -10.79
N ALA A 7 -19.41 -9.51 -9.89
CA ALA A 7 -18.22 -8.70 -9.58
C ALA A 7 -17.98 -8.57 -8.06
N ALA A 8 -18.62 -9.42 -7.25
CA ALA A 8 -18.14 -9.63 -5.90
C ALA A 8 -17.03 -10.70 -5.97
N ARG A 9 -15.77 -10.26 -6.05
CA ARG A 9 -14.64 -11.15 -5.73
C ARG A 9 -14.94 -11.74 -4.34
N TRP A 10 -15.04 -13.08 -4.26
CA TRP A 10 -15.20 -13.78 -2.98
C TRP A 10 -13.86 -13.71 -2.25
N PHE A 11 -13.67 -12.65 -1.47
CA PHE A 11 -12.54 -12.59 -0.58
C PHE A 11 -12.88 -13.33 0.70
N ASN A 12 -12.35 -14.54 0.82
CA ASN A 12 -12.22 -15.21 2.10
C ASN A 12 -11.09 -14.45 2.83
N LEU A 13 -11.43 -13.36 3.50
CA LEU A 13 -10.45 -12.47 4.11
C LEU A 13 -9.99 -13.03 5.46
N PRO A 14 -8.70 -12.90 5.80
CA PRO A 14 -8.14 -13.31 7.08
C PRO A 14 -8.95 -12.81 8.30
N PRO A 15 -8.83 -13.46 9.47
CA PRO A 15 -7.72 -14.34 9.86
C PRO A 15 -7.85 -15.81 9.44
N TYR A 16 -6.81 -16.31 8.76
CA TYR A 16 -6.42 -17.73 8.75
C TYR A 16 -5.13 -17.89 9.56
N PRO A 17 -4.82 -19.10 10.09
CA PRO A 17 -3.61 -19.32 10.89
C PRO A 17 -2.31 -18.85 10.22
N ASP A 18 -2.21 -19.04 8.90
CA ASP A 18 -0.99 -18.78 8.13
C ASP A 18 -1.03 -17.46 7.34
N ALA A 19 -2.07 -16.63 7.55
CA ALA A 19 -2.20 -15.37 6.84
C ALA A 19 -1.13 -14.36 7.30
N PRO A 20 -0.35 -13.76 6.37
CA PRO A 20 0.64 -12.75 6.74
C PRO A 20 -0.04 -11.54 7.37
N TYR A 21 0.64 -10.91 8.32
CA TYR A 21 0.15 -9.72 9.00
C TYR A 21 1.29 -8.77 9.34
N ILE A 22 0.96 -7.47 9.41
CA ILE A 22 1.77 -6.44 10.04
C ILE A 22 1.15 -6.05 11.38
N MET A 23 1.96 -5.52 12.27
CA MET A 23 1.50 -4.90 13.51
C MET A 23 1.71 -3.40 13.43
N ASP A 24 0.75 -2.66 13.95
CA ASP A 24 0.89 -1.22 14.08
C ASP A 24 1.63 -0.83 15.38
N SER A 25 1.77 0.47 15.63
CA SER A 25 2.49 0.95 16.83
C SER A 25 1.79 0.62 18.16
N GLN A 26 0.55 0.12 18.12
CA GLN A 26 -0.23 -0.29 19.29
C GLN A 26 -0.32 -1.81 19.42
N GLY A 27 0.33 -2.58 18.54
CA GLY A 27 0.34 -4.04 18.57
C GLY A 27 -0.90 -4.72 17.98
N GLU A 28 -1.80 -3.99 17.31
CA GLU A 28 -2.93 -4.61 16.62
C GLU A 28 -2.48 -5.24 15.30
N LYS A 29 -3.09 -6.39 14.96
CA LYS A 29 -2.79 -7.13 13.73
C LYS A 29 -3.60 -6.61 12.56
N PHE A 30 -2.92 -6.38 11.45
CA PHE A 30 -3.49 -6.07 10.14
C PHE A 30 -3.07 -7.16 9.18
N TRP A 31 -4.03 -7.90 8.65
CA TRP A 31 -3.75 -8.99 7.74
C TRP A 31 -3.54 -8.49 6.33
N LEU A 32 -2.71 -9.22 5.59
CA LEU A 32 -2.24 -8.83 4.27
C LEU A 32 -2.67 -9.86 3.24
N ALA A 33 -2.99 -9.39 2.05
CA ALA A 33 -3.16 -10.23 0.88
C ALA A 33 -2.49 -9.54 -0.31
N TRP A 34 -1.60 -10.26 -1.00
CA TRP A 34 -0.97 -9.78 -2.22
C TRP A 34 -1.71 -10.36 -3.43
N ASP A 35 -2.15 -9.50 -4.34
CA ASP A 35 -2.56 -9.85 -5.70
C ASP A 35 -1.39 -9.49 -6.62
N ILE A 36 -0.84 -10.47 -7.33
CA ILE A 36 0.38 -10.30 -8.15
C ILE A 36 0.07 -10.85 -9.53
N ASP A 37 0.24 -10.01 -10.54
CA ASP A 37 0.17 -10.40 -11.94
C ASP A 37 1.45 -9.96 -12.70
N GLU A 38 1.45 -10.15 -14.01
CA GLU A 38 2.62 -9.88 -14.85
C GLU A 38 2.97 -8.38 -14.95
N PHE A 39 2.02 -7.48 -14.64
CA PHE A 39 2.20 -6.03 -14.78
C PHE A 39 2.10 -5.27 -13.46
N SER A 40 1.56 -5.89 -12.41
CA SER A 40 1.17 -5.17 -11.19
C SER A 40 1.30 -6.02 -9.92
N LEU A 41 1.47 -5.30 -8.82
CA LEU A 41 1.36 -5.85 -7.47
C LEU A 41 0.39 -4.98 -6.68
N ALA A 42 -0.60 -5.61 -6.03
CA ALA A 42 -1.51 -4.93 -5.14
C ALA A 42 -1.48 -5.57 -3.75
N LEU A 43 -1.17 -4.76 -2.73
CA LEU A 43 -1.28 -5.14 -1.33
C LEU A 43 -2.65 -4.73 -0.80
N SER A 44 -3.46 -5.71 -0.42
CA SER A 44 -4.71 -5.49 0.29
C SER A 44 -4.53 -5.64 1.80
N VAL A 45 -4.99 -4.66 2.58
CA VAL A 45 -4.88 -4.64 4.04
C VAL A 45 -6.23 -4.82 4.70
N CYS A 46 -6.32 -5.79 5.61
CA CYS A 46 -7.55 -6.14 6.31
C CYS A 46 -7.42 -5.98 7.81
N TYR A 47 -8.46 -5.43 8.44
CA TYR A 47 -8.56 -5.28 9.88
C TYR A 47 -9.97 -5.63 10.33
N ARG A 48 -10.08 -6.58 11.27
CA ARG A 48 -11.36 -7.07 11.82
C ARG A 48 -12.36 -7.50 10.73
N GLY A 49 -11.89 -8.26 9.73
CA GLY A 49 -12.71 -8.77 8.63
C GLY A 49 -13.16 -7.70 7.61
N LYS A 50 -12.56 -6.51 7.65
CA LYS A 50 -12.85 -5.41 6.71
C LYS A 50 -11.60 -5.04 5.94
N PHE A 51 -11.80 -4.72 4.66
CA PHE A 51 -10.78 -4.12 3.82
C PHE A 51 -10.60 -2.65 4.22
N VAL A 52 -9.40 -2.27 4.66
CA VAL A 52 -9.13 -0.94 5.26
C VAL A 52 -8.12 -0.09 4.49
N GLY A 53 -7.34 -0.69 3.61
CA GLY A 53 -6.37 0.04 2.80
C GLY A 53 -5.77 -0.81 1.70
N ILE A 54 -5.15 -0.13 0.75
CA ILE A 54 -4.52 -0.72 -0.42
C ILE A 54 -3.19 -0.04 -0.72
N VAL A 55 -2.24 -0.79 -1.26
CA VAL A 55 -1.08 -0.25 -1.97
C VAL A 55 -1.02 -0.86 -3.36
N GLU A 56 -0.80 -0.04 -4.37
CA GLU A 56 -0.73 -0.46 -5.77
C GLU A 56 0.64 -0.12 -6.35
N LEU A 57 1.24 -1.09 -7.03
CA LEU A 57 2.49 -0.95 -7.74
C LEU A 57 2.36 -1.48 -9.17
N LEU A 58 3.06 -0.85 -10.10
CA LEU A 58 3.20 -1.32 -11.49
C LEU A 58 4.65 -1.65 -11.79
N TRP A 59 4.86 -2.69 -12.59
CA TRP A 59 6.16 -2.98 -13.19
C TRP A 59 6.43 -2.06 -14.37
N ASN A 60 7.62 -1.47 -14.38
CA ASN A 60 8.16 -0.79 -15.55
C ASN A 60 9.06 -1.75 -16.34
N ASP A 61 9.22 -1.46 -17.64
CA ASP A 61 10.06 -2.25 -18.56
C ASP A 61 11.54 -2.33 -18.12
N ASP A 62 12.01 -1.38 -17.30
CA ASP A 62 13.38 -1.34 -16.79
C ASP A 62 13.59 -2.13 -15.48
N GLY A 63 12.56 -2.83 -15.01
CA GLY A 63 12.59 -3.62 -13.78
C GLY A 63 12.46 -2.78 -12.50
N THR A 64 12.03 -1.52 -12.61
CA THR A 64 11.59 -0.71 -11.46
C THR A 64 10.12 -0.94 -11.14
N LEU A 65 9.76 -0.73 -9.86
CA LEU A 65 8.37 -0.71 -9.42
C LEU A 65 7.89 0.73 -9.24
N GLU A 66 6.84 1.12 -9.92
CA GLU A 66 6.16 2.40 -9.70
C GLU A 66 5.08 2.25 -8.64
N LEU A 67 5.19 2.99 -7.54
CA LEU A 67 4.15 3.14 -6.52
C LEU A 67 3.07 4.09 -7.05
N THR A 68 1.93 3.54 -7.46
CA THR A 68 0.82 4.29 -8.06
C THR A 68 -0.23 4.74 -7.04
N GLY A 69 -0.32 4.06 -5.89
CA GLY A 69 -1.26 4.44 -4.84
C GLY A 69 -0.92 3.83 -3.49
N ILE A 70 -1.10 4.61 -2.43
CA ILE A 70 -1.18 4.12 -1.05
C ILE A 70 -2.36 4.80 -0.37
N GLU A 71 -3.33 4.00 0.08
CA GLU A 71 -4.55 4.51 0.67
C GLU A 71 -4.96 3.74 1.91
N ILE A 72 -5.35 4.49 2.94
CA ILE A 72 -6.24 4.01 4.00
C ILE A 72 -7.61 4.61 3.70
N PHE A 73 -8.66 3.80 3.54
CA PHE A 73 -9.96 4.33 3.11
C PHE A 73 -10.55 5.30 4.13
N GLU A 74 -11.23 6.33 3.63
CA GLU A 74 -11.71 7.48 4.39
C GLU A 74 -12.47 7.08 5.67
N GLN A 75 -13.37 6.10 5.58
CA GLN A 75 -14.16 5.60 6.71
C GLN A 75 -13.32 5.01 7.86
N TYR A 76 -12.04 4.69 7.61
CA TYR A 76 -11.11 4.18 8.61
C TYR A 76 -9.99 5.16 8.99
N ARG A 77 -9.76 6.22 8.20
CA ARG A 77 -8.68 7.20 8.44
C ARG A 77 -8.68 7.78 9.85
N PRO A 78 -9.81 8.27 10.43
CA PRO A 78 -9.81 8.87 11.77
C PRO A 78 -9.29 7.93 12.88
N ARG A 79 -9.39 6.62 12.66
CA ARG A 79 -8.99 5.60 13.64
C ARG A 79 -7.63 4.99 13.36
N LEU A 80 -7.22 4.89 12.09
CA LEU A 80 -6.04 4.11 11.68
C LEU A 80 -4.85 4.97 11.24
N MET A 81 -5.07 6.21 10.79
CA MET A 81 -4.02 7.06 10.21
C MET A 81 -2.90 7.37 11.21
N HIS A 82 -3.23 7.62 12.47
CA HIS A 82 -2.26 7.97 13.52
C HIS A 82 -1.59 6.75 14.20
N ARG A 83 -1.84 5.54 13.68
CA ARG A 83 -1.34 4.29 14.29
C ARG A 83 -0.08 3.75 13.60
N GLY A 84 0.44 4.46 12.61
CA GLY A 84 1.61 4.02 11.84
C GLY A 84 1.27 2.97 10.76
N LEU A 85 -0.01 2.72 10.49
CA LEU A 85 -0.43 1.73 9.50
C LEU A 85 0.17 2.01 8.10
N GLY A 86 0.15 3.27 7.64
CA GLY A 86 0.73 3.62 6.35
C GLY A 86 2.23 3.32 6.26
N LYS A 87 2.98 3.49 7.36
CA LYS A 87 4.39 3.10 7.41
C LYS A 87 4.53 1.58 7.33
N ALA A 88 3.77 0.84 8.13
CA ALA A 88 3.84 -0.61 8.15
C ALA A 88 3.45 -1.24 6.78
N MET A 89 2.49 -0.62 6.08
CA MET A 89 2.14 -0.97 4.70
C MET A 89 3.33 -0.76 3.76
N LEU A 90 4.02 0.38 3.86
CA LEU A 90 5.17 0.68 3.02
C LEU A 90 6.39 -0.21 3.34
N ASP A 91 6.63 -0.54 4.61
CA ASP A 91 7.67 -1.49 5.01
C ASP A 91 7.42 -2.88 4.38
N GLU A 92 6.16 -3.34 4.36
CA GLU A 92 5.76 -4.59 3.70
C GLU A 92 5.95 -4.53 2.18
N VAL A 93 5.66 -3.38 1.55
CA VAL A 93 5.92 -3.14 0.13
C VAL A 93 7.42 -3.24 -0.17
N VAL A 94 8.26 -2.61 0.63
CA VAL A 94 9.73 -2.68 0.49
C VAL A 94 10.22 -4.13 0.64
N ARG A 95 9.68 -4.87 1.62
CA ARG A 95 9.99 -6.30 1.80
C ARG A 95 9.60 -7.11 0.56
N LYS A 96 8.37 -6.92 0.04
CA LYS A 96 7.89 -7.63 -1.14
C LYS A 96 8.68 -7.25 -2.39
N ALA A 97 9.02 -5.97 -2.58
CA ALA A 97 9.79 -5.49 -3.70
C ALA A 97 11.18 -6.17 -3.77
N ARG A 98 11.85 -6.33 -2.63
CA ARG A 98 13.10 -7.12 -2.54
C ARG A 98 12.89 -8.60 -2.87
N GLU A 99 11.81 -9.19 -2.39
CA GLU A 99 11.46 -10.60 -2.64
C GLU A 99 11.25 -10.88 -4.14
N VAL A 100 10.63 -9.95 -4.86
CA VAL A 100 10.40 -10.07 -6.32
C VAL A 100 11.57 -9.56 -7.16
N GLY A 101 12.70 -9.20 -6.54
CA GLY A 101 13.92 -8.80 -7.24
C GLY A 101 13.90 -7.39 -7.84
N ALA A 102 12.97 -6.52 -7.43
CA ALA A 102 12.99 -5.12 -7.82
C ALA A 102 14.23 -4.43 -7.22
N LYS A 103 14.83 -3.52 -7.99
CA LYS A 103 16.00 -2.73 -7.55
C LYS A 103 15.64 -1.38 -6.97
N THR A 104 14.50 -0.85 -7.40
CA THR A 104 14.08 0.51 -7.10
C THR A 104 12.57 0.60 -7.02
N ILE A 105 12.06 1.40 -6.09
CA ILE A 105 10.69 1.90 -6.07
C ILE A 105 10.70 3.37 -6.48
N VAL A 106 9.87 3.75 -7.45
CA VAL A 106 9.67 5.13 -7.89
C VAL A 106 8.22 5.54 -7.71
N GLY A 107 7.91 6.83 -7.80
CA GLY A 107 6.52 7.28 -7.79
C GLY A 107 6.40 8.80 -7.83
N VAL A 108 5.15 9.28 -7.90
CA VAL A 108 4.84 10.71 -7.89
C VAL A 108 3.88 11.03 -6.74
N ILE A 109 4.27 11.98 -5.90
CA ILE A 109 3.42 12.56 -4.86
C ILE A 109 2.34 13.40 -5.53
N ASN A 110 1.15 12.82 -5.62
CA ASN A 110 -0.06 13.51 -6.04
C ASN A 110 -1.11 13.43 -4.92
N PRO A 111 -1.22 14.48 -4.07
CA PRO A 111 -2.22 14.48 -3.03
C PRO A 111 -3.63 14.43 -3.64
N ILE A 112 -4.48 13.56 -3.10
CA ILE A 112 -5.88 13.48 -3.53
C ILE A 112 -6.66 14.60 -2.82
N GLY A 113 -6.98 15.66 -3.59
CA GLY A 113 -7.72 16.83 -3.11
C GLY A 113 -6.95 17.70 -2.12
N ASP A 114 -7.66 18.63 -1.48
CA ASP A 114 -7.05 19.64 -0.60
C ASP A 114 -6.80 19.12 0.84
N THR A 115 -7.07 17.84 1.10
CA THR A 115 -7.05 17.28 2.47
C THR A 115 -5.67 16.88 2.97
N VAL A 116 -4.69 16.70 2.08
CA VAL A 116 -3.33 16.31 2.45
C VAL A 116 -2.33 17.27 1.80
N ASP A 117 -1.58 17.99 2.63
CA ASP A 117 -0.51 18.88 2.18
C ASP A 117 0.58 18.08 1.46
N ALA A 118 0.93 18.49 0.24
CA ALA A 118 2.02 17.91 -0.53
C ALA A 118 3.36 17.96 0.23
N ASN A 119 3.61 19.00 1.03
CA ASN A 119 4.82 19.10 1.86
C ASN A 119 4.84 18.04 2.96
N TYR A 120 3.70 17.82 3.62
CA TYR A 120 3.57 16.75 4.60
C TYR A 120 3.88 15.38 3.98
N LEU A 121 3.37 15.09 2.78
CA LEU A 121 3.67 13.82 2.09
C LEU A 121 5.16 13.70 1.73
N ARG A 122 5.79 14.77 1.25
CA ARG A 122 7.23 14.79 0.97
C ARG A 122 8.04 14.43 2.21
N GLU A 123 7.77 15.09 3.33
CA GLU A 123 8.43 14.81 4.60
C GLU A 123 8.14 13.41 5.12
N TRP A 124 6.91 12.93 4.92
CA TRP A 124 6.53 11.57 5.29
C TRP A 124 7.34 10.53 4.51
N TYR A 125 7.39 10.62 3.17
CA TYR A 125 8.17 9.72 2.32
C TYR A 125 9.68 9.80 2.60
N ALA A 126 10.22 11.02 2.79
CA ALA A 126 11.63 11.22 3.13
C ALA A 126 12.02 10.48 4.42
N ARG A 127 11.16 10.51 5.45
CA ARG A 127 11.36 9.75 6.70
C ARG A 127 11.34 8.23 6.52
N GLN A 128 10.76 7.72 5.43
CA GLN A 128 10.76 6.28 5.14
C GLN A 128 11.97 5.85 4.29
N GLY A 129 12.87 6.79 3.94
CA GLY A 129 14.08 6.51 3.16
C GLY A 129 13.97 6.80 1.67
N PHE A 130 12.88 7.44 1.22
CA PHE A 130 12.80 7.92 -0.16
C PHE A 130 13.65 9.17 -0.36
N ILE A 131 14.36 9.23 -1.47
CA ILE A 131 14.90 10.47 -2.04
C ILE A 131 13.73 11.21 -2.69
N VAL A 132 13.49 12.45 -2.27
CA VAL A 132 12.38 13.28 -2.75
C VAL A 132 12.92 14.41 -3.62
N ARG A 133 12.44 14.51 -4.87
CA ARG A 133 12.82 15.55 -5.84
C ARG A 133 11.58 16.23 -6.42
N GLY A 134 11.22 17.38 -5.86
CA GLY A 134 9.98 18.06 -6.25
C GLY A 134 8.75 17.22 -5.87
N ARG A 135 8.10 16.58 -6.84
CA ARG A 135 6.99 15.63 -6.58
C ARG A 135 7.42 14.17 -6.74
N GLU A 136 8.61 13.91 -7.25
CA GLU A 136 9.09 12.56 -7.50
C GLU A 136 9.67 11.96 -6.23
N ILE A 137 9.45 10.66 -6.05
CA ILE A 137 10.05 9.86 -4.98
C ILE A 137 10.80 8.68 -5.58
N LEU A 138 11.93 8.34 -4.97
CA LEU A 138 12.76 7.21 -5.37
C LEU A 138 13.36 6.53 -4.14
N MET A 139 13.33 5.20 -4.10
CA MET A 139 14.00 4.39 -3.09
C MET A 139 14.77 3.26 -3.76
N CYS A 140 16.08 3.21 -3.53
CA CYS A 140 16.90 2.04 -3.87
C CYS A 140 16.68 0.94 -2.83
N LEU A 141 16.51 -0.30 -3.27
CA LEU A 141 16.13 -1.45 -2.43
C LEU A 141 17.31 -2.29 -1.97
#